data_AF-A0A1Q6VC04-F1
#
_entry.id   AF-A0A1Q6VC04-F1
#
_cell.length_a   1.000
_cell.length_b   1.000
_cell.length_c   1.000
_cell.angle_alpha   90.00
_cell.angle_beta   90.00
_cell.angle_gamma   90.00
#
_symmetry.space_group_name_H-M   'P 1'
#
loop_
_entity.id
_entity.type
_entity.pdbx_description
1 polymer ?
#
loop_
_entity_poly.entity_id
_entity_poly.type
_entity_poly.pdbx_seq_one_letter_code
_entity_poly.pdbx_strand_id
1 'polypeptide(L)'
;MAATEMVFGSALDFGLKRSIAARMLECPSTLEKNPLLKFALTRLASGHWLDRAIFCALWPLGKAETALLELQDHLAALNHIRHDLKRASGRHPKIPDWPKLITRAEATKITAWASKPSGLNVQITPGARDVAFRTGMNQSPGWIDLELLLRALAAVHARPLILSMPIAGEFYDHAGVSRSARDDYYAKLRALVQRYHFTVVEFEDHDEDSAFLIRHQSHLTAKGWVYYNRALDNFFHGRPPQG
;
A
#
# COMPACT_ATOMS: atom_id res chain seq x y z
N MET A 1 3.95 -0.81 19.22
CA MET A 1 3.89 -2.27 18.95
C MET A 1 4.50 -2.63 17.60
N ALA A 2 3.91 -2.27 16.44
CA ALA A 2 4.40 -2.76 15.14
C ALA A 2 5.89 -2.47 14.85
N ALA A 3 6.36 -1.26 15.16
CA ALA A 3 7.76 -0.89 14.97
C ALA A 3 8.73 -1.67 15.89
N THR A 4 8.34 -1.92 17.14
CA THR A 4 9.15 -2.67 18.09
C THR A 4 9.20 -4.16 17.71
N GLU A 5 8.09 -4.74 17.26
CA GLU A 5 8.09 -6.13 16.76
C GLU A 5 8.86 -6.27 15.43
N MET A 6 8.84 -5.27 14.54
CA MET A 6 9.72 -5.31 13.35
C MET A 6 11.20 -5.35 13.76
N VAL A 7 11.60 -4.54 14.75
CA VAL A 7 13.00 -4.44 15.21
C VAL A 7 13.41 -5.68 16.01
N PHE A 8 12.63 -6.05 17.02
CA PHE A 8 12.95 -7.09 18.00
C PHE A 8 12.26 -8.44 17.71
N GLY A 9 11.46 -8.57 16.66
CA GLY A 9 10.84 -9.81 16.20
C GLY A 9 11.78 -10.71 15.43
N SER A 10 11.56 -12.02 15.40
CA SER A 10 12.44 -12.97 14.69
C SER A 10 12.06 -13.18 13.23
N ALA A 11 10.98 -12.56 12.75
CA ALA A 11 10.43 -12.81 11.41
C ALA A 11 11.32 -12.32 10.26
N LEU A 12 12.17 -11.31 10.50
CA LEU A 12 13.00 -10.68 9.48
C LEU A 12 14.49 -10.88 9.80
N ASP A 13 15.30 -11.11 8.76
CA ASP A 13 16.75 -11.17 8.91
C ASP A 13 17.37 -9.79 9.22
N PHE A 14 18.62 -9.80 9.68
CA PHE A 14 19.35 -8.58 10.03
C PHE A 14 19.55 -7.61 8.86
N GLY A 15 19.73 -8.11 7.64
CA GLY A 15 19.95 -7.29 6.46
C GLY A 15 18.71 -6.50 6.09
N LEU A 16 17.53 -7.15 6.11
CA LEU A 16 16.25 -6.50 5.88
C LEU A 16 15.91 -5.53 7.02
N LYS A 17 16.11 -5.93 8.28
CA LYS A 17 15.94 -5.02 9.43
C LYS A 17 16.80 -3.77 9.33
N ARG A 18 18.05 -3.89 8.90
CA ARG A 18 18.93 -2.74 8.65
C ARG A 18 18.35 -1.81 7.59
N SER A 19 17.88 -2.34 6.47
CA SER A 19 17.27 -1.52 5.41
C SER A 19 16.02 -0.78 5.89
N ILE A 20 15.14 -1.46 6.65
CA ILE A 20 13.95 -0.83 7.24
C ILE A 20 14.36 0.22 8.27
N ALA A 21 15.33 -0.09 9.13
CA ALA A 21 15.80 0.84 10.16
C ALA A 21 16.38 2.13 9.55
N ALA A 22 17.16 2.02 8.48
CA ALA A 22 17.67 3.17 7.75
C ALA A 22 16.53 4.07 7.24
N ARG A 23 15.49 3.49 6.61
CA ARG A 23 14.33 4.27 6.15
C ARG A 23 13.53 4.90 7.29
N MET A 24 13.33 4.19 8.41
CA MET A 24 12.64 4.75 9.56
C MET A 24 13.35 5.97 10.18
N LEU A 25 14.69 5.97 10.16
CA LEU A 25 15.49 7.08 10.69
C LEU A 25 15.36 8.36 9.85
N GLU A 26 14.94 8.26 8.60
CA GLU A 26 14.60 9.43 7.77
C GLU A 26 13.27 10.10 8.17
N CYS A 27 12.50 9.48 9.07
CA CYS A 27 11.26 10.02 9.64
C CYS A 27 11.39 10.23 11.17
N PRO A 28 12.29 11.11 11.64
CA PRO A 28 12.67 11.21 13.05
C PRO A 28 11.52 11.59 13.99
N SER A 29 10.52 12.33 13.50
CA SER A 29 9.33 12.73 14.26
C SER A 29 8.53 11.52 14.76
N THR A 30 8.58 10.40 14.05
CA THR A 30 7.89 9.15 14.45
C THR A 30 8.57 8.44 15.64
N LEU A 31 9.81 8.84 15.97
CA LEU A 31 10.66 8.18 16.96
C LEU A 31 10.83 8.98 18.26
N GLU A 32 10.32 10.22 18.33
CA GLU A 32 10.54 11.13 19.46
C GLU A 32 10.11 10.56 20.81
N LYS A 33 9.01 9.80 20.82
CA LYS A 33 8.43 9.22 22.04
C LYS A 33 9.04 7.87 22.44
N ASN A 34 9.95 7.31 21.63
CA ASN A 34 10.45 5.94 21.79
C ASN A 34 11.99 5.91 21.75
N PRO A 35 12.68 6.36 22.82
CA PRO A 35 14.14 6.47 22.83
C PRO A 35 14.86 5.12 22.69
N LEU A 36 14.32 4.05 23.27
CA LEU A 36 14.87 2.70 23.13
C LEU A 36 14.80 2.22 21.68
N LEU A 37 13.63 2.36 21.05
CA LEU A 37 13.44 2.06 19.63
C LEU A 37 14.39 2.88 18.75
N LYS A 38 14.47 4.20 18.96
CA LYS A 38 15.40 5.07 18.22
C LYS A 38 16.85 4.61 18.36
N PHE A 39 17.27 4.27 19.57
CA PHE A 39 18.63 3.77 19.81
C PHE A 39 18.89 2.45 19.07
N ALA A 40 17.97 1.49 19.16
CA ALA A 40 18.07 0.21 18.47
C ALA A 40 18.10 0.37 16.94
N LEU A 41 17.26 1.24 16.38
CA LEU A 41 17.25 1.55 14.94
C LEU A 41 18.59 2.14 14.48
N THR A 42 19.17 3.08 15.23
CA THR A 42 20.50 3.63 14.92
C THR A 42 21.58 2.55 14.90
N ARG A 43 21.56 1.62 15.86
CA ARG A 43 22.52 0.50 15.89
C ARG A 43 22.32 -0.48 14.74
N LEU A 44 21.08 -0.78 14.38
CA LEU A 44 20.77 -1.64 13.23
C LEU A 44 21.21 -0.99 11.91
N ALA A 45 20.92 0.30 11.72
CA ALA A 45 21.18 1.02 10.48
C ALA A 45 22.67 1.19 10.17
N SER A 46 23.53 1.32 11.19
CA SER A 46 24.95 1.59 10.99
C SER A 46 25.69 0.46 10.26
N GLY A 47 25.23 -0.80 10.40
CA GLY A 47 25.86 -1.97 9.79
C GLY A 47 27.23 -2.35 10.40
N HIS A 48 27.73 -1.64 11.40
CA HIS A 48 28.99 -1.99 12.09
C HIS A 48 28.80 -3.19 13.01
N TRP A 49 29.83 -4.03 13.12
CA TRP A 49 29.76 -5.26 13.93
C TRP A 49 29.60 -4.98 15.43
N LEU A 50 30.22 -3.90 15.95
CA LEU A 50 30.06 -3.45 17.34
C LEU A 50 28.61 -3.07 17.63
N ASP A 51 27.99 -2.31 16.72
CA ASP A 51 26.60 -1.89 16.87
C ASP A 51 25.63 -3.08 16.79
N ARG A 52 25.95 -4.08 15.97
CA ARG A 52 25.21 -5.34 15.96
C ARG A 52 25.32 -6.07 17.28
N ALA A 53 26.50 -6.12 17.91
CA ALA A 53 26.68 -6.72 19.22
C ALA A 53 25.88 -5.96 20.30
N ILE A 54 25.92 -4.62 20.30
CA ILE A 54 25.12 -3.77 21.18
C ILE A 54 23.63 -4.05 20.97
N PHE A 55 23.17 -4.11 19.71
CA PHE A 55 21.79 -4.44 19.41
C PHE A 55 21.37 -5.81 19.95
N CYS A 56 22.22 -6.84 19.80
CA CYS A 56 21.96 -8.17 20.37
C CYS A 56 21.86 -8.12 21.90
N ALA A 57 22.66 -7.28 22.58
CA ALA A 57 22.57 -7.10 24.03
C ALA A 57 21.25 -6.41 24.46
N LEU A 58 20.70 -5.51 23.63
CA LEU A 58 19.40 -4.88 23.86
C LEU A 58 18.21 -5.80 23.58
N TRP A 59 18.43 -6.88 22.85
CA TRP A 59 17.36 -7.74 22.35
C TRP A 59 16.38 -8.22 23.43
N PRO A 60 16.83 -8.72 24.60
CA PRO A 60 15.91 -9.17 25.64
C PRO A 60 15.03 -8.03 26.18
N LEU A 61 15.60 -6.83 26.33
CA LEU A 61 14.88 -5.65 26.79
C LEU A 61 13.83 -5.21 25.77
N GLY A 62 14.20 -5.17 24.48
CA GLY A 62 13.25 -4.84 23.40
C GLY A 62 12.14 -5.87 23.24
N LYS A 63 12.42 -7.16 23.50
CA LYS A 63 11.39 -8.20 23.56
C LYS A 63 10.43 -8.01 24.74
N ALA A 64 10.93 -7.66 25.91
CA ALA A 64 10.07 -7.36 27.06
C ALA A 64 9.18 -6.13 26.82
N GLU A 65 9.74 -5.05 26.25
CA GLU A 65 8.97 -3.88 25.83
C GLU A 65 7.89 -4.23 24.80
N THR A 66 8.23 -5.06 23.81
CA THR A 66 7.28 -5.49 22.77
C THR A 66 6.13 -6.29 23.37
N ALA A 67 6.40 -7.25 24.26
CA ALA A 67 5.37 -8.04 24.94
C ALA A 67 4.43 -7.18 25.79
N LEU A 68 4.97 -6.15 26.46
CA LEU A 68 4.15 -5.20 27.22
C LEU A 68 3.22 -4.40 26.30
N LEU A 69 3.74 -3.92 25.16
CA LEU A 69 2.96 -3.18 24.17
C LEU A 69 1.88 -4.06 23.53
N GLU A 70 2.18 -5.33 23.25
CA GLU A 70 1.21 -6.31 22.75
C GLU A 70 0.09 -6.56 23.76
N LEU A 71 0.41 -6.69 25.05
CA LEU A 71 -0.61 -6.83 26.09
C LEU A 71 -1.51 -5.59 26.17
N GLN A 72 -0.92 -4.39 26.12
CA GLN A 72 -1.68 -3.14 26.12
C GLN A 72 -2.59 -3.03 24.90
N ASP A 73 -2.09 -3.38 23.72
CA ASP A 73 -2.85 -3.38 22.46
C ASP A 73 -4.01 -4.38 22.52
N HIS A 74 -3.78 -5.61 22.99
CA HIS A 74 -4.82 -6.62 23.15
C HIS A 74 -5.94 -6.17 24.11
N LEU A 75 -5.58 -5.55 25.23
CA LEU A 75 -6.57 -5.02 26.19
C LEU A 75 -7.36 -3.86 25.59
N ALA A 76 -6.70 -2.93 24.91
CA ALA A 76 -7.35 -1.81 24.23
C ALA A 76 -8.29 -2.31 23.12
N ALA A 77 -7.85 -3.28 22.31
CA ALA A 77 -8.65 -3.90 21.27
C ALA A 77 -9.88 -4.61 21.85
N LEU A 78 -9.72 -5.38 22.95
CA LEU A 78 -10.84 -6.05 23.60
C LEU A 78 -11.88 -5.04 24.13
N ASN A 79 -11.42 -3.95 24.75
CA ASN A 79 -12.32 -2.89 25.22
C ASN A 79 -13.07 -2.25 24.05
N HIS A 80 -12.38 -1.96 22.94
CA HIS A 80 -13.02 -1.43 21.74
C HIS A 80 -14.05 -2.40 21.14
N ILE A 81 -13.72 -3.69 21.04
CA ILE A 81 -14.63 -4.73 20.54
C ILE A 81 -15.90 -4.82 21.39
N ARG A 82 -15.77 -4.70 22.72
CA ARG A 82 -16.90 -4.79 23.65
C ARG A 82 -17.84 -3.60 23.59
N HIS A 83 -17.33 -2.40 23.31
CA HIS A 83 -18.11 -1.17 23.42
C HIS A 83 -18.54 -0.57 22.08
N ASP A 84 -17.73 -0.68 21.04
CA ASP A 84 -17.90 0.14 19.83
C ASP A 84 -18.20 -0.65 18.56
N LEU A 85 -18.05 -1.98 18.60
CA LEU A 85 -18.07 -2.79 17.38
C LEU A 85 -19.50 -3.14 16.97
N LYS A 86 -19.96 -2.51 15.88
CA LYS A 86 -21.23 -2.87 15.24
C LYS A 86 -21.17 -4.33 14.77
N ARG A 87 -22.19 -5.12 15.13
CA ARG A 87 -22.31 -6.52 14.72
C ARG A 87 -22.22 -6.61 13.20
N ALA A 88 -21.28 -7.42 12.70
CA ALA A 88 -21.17 -7.68 11.28
C ALA A 88 -22.52 -8.20 10.74
N SER A 89 -22.91 -7.75 9.55
CA SER A 89 -24.06 -8.31 8.84
C SER A 89 -23.85 -9.82 8.63
N GLY A 90 -24.95 -10.58 8.64
CA GLY A 90 -24.91 -12.03 8.41
C GLY A 90 -24.17 -12.35 7.11
N ARG A 91 -23.14 -13.19 7.19
CA ARG A 91 -22.40 -13.66 6.02
C ARG A 91 -23.17 -14.82 5.41
N HIS A 92 -23.73 -14.60 4.21
CA HIS A 92 -24.31 -15.69 3.41
C HIS A 92 -23.35 -15.99 2.26
N PRO A 93 -22.75 -17.19 2.20
CA PRO A 93 -21.92 -17.57 1.06
C PRO A 93 -22.80 -17.63 -0.18
N LYS A 94 -22.62 -16.66 -1.08
CA LYS A 94 -23.28 -16.58 -2.37
C LYS A 94 -22.24 -16.22 -3.40
N ILE A 95 -22.15 -17.03 -4.46
CA ILE A 95 -21.31 -16.71 -5.61
C ILE A 95 -21.91 -15.45 -6.27
N PRO A 96 -21.17 -14.33 -6.34
CA PRO A 96 -21.68 -13.12 -6.96
C PRO A 96 -21.82 -13.32 -8.47
N ASP A 97 -22.93 -12.84 -9.04
CA ASP A 97 -23.10 -12.74 -10.48
C ASP A 97 -22.33 -11.50 -10.96
N TRP A 98 -21.03 -11.71 -11.25
CA TRP A 98 -20.11 -10.63 -11.59
C TRP A 98 -20.54 -9.83 -12.82
N PRO A 99 -20.92 -10.45 -13.96
CA PRO A 99 -21.42 -9.70 -15.12
C PRO A 99 -22.58 -8.77 -14.76
N LYS A 100 -23.58 -9.28 -14.03
CA LYS A 100 -24.74 -8.48 -13.61
C LYS A 100 -24.35 -7.33 -12.67
N LEU A 101 -23.43 -7.57 -11.74
CA LEU A 101 -22.95 -6.54 -10.82
C LEU A 101 -22.16 -5.45 -11.55
N ILE A 102 -21.33 -5.83 -12.52
CA ILE A 102 -20.56 -4.89 -13.35
C ILE A 102 -21.51 -4.04 -14.20
N THR A 103 -22.44 -4.65 -14.94
CA THR A 103 -23.43 -3.91 -15.73
C THR A 103 -24.26 -2.95 -14.87
N ARG A 104 -24.65 -3.38 -13.67
CA ARG A 104 -25.36 -2.50 -12.73
C ARG A 104 -24.48 -1.33 -12.27
N ALA A 105 -23.22 -1.57 -11.98
CA ALA A 105 -22.30 -0.55 -11.51
C ALA A 105 -21.98 0.47 -12.61
N GLU A 106 -21.81 0.01 -13.85
CA GLU A 106 -21.65 0.85 -15.05
C GLU A 106 -22.89 1.72 -15.32
N ALA A 107 -24.09 1.19 -15.08
CA ALA A 107 -25.34 1.94 -15.22
C ALA A 107 -25.62 2.92 -14.05
N THR A 108 -24.87 2.82 -12.95
CA THR A 108 -25.11 3.64 -11.76
C THR A 108 -24.56 5.05 -11.96
N LYS A 109 -25.44 6.06 -11.92
CA LYS A 109 -25.01 7.46 -11.98
C LYS A 109 -24.18 7.82 -10.74
N ILE A 110 -23.02 8.41 -11.00
CA ILE A 110 -22.15 8.95 -9.96
C ILE A 110 -22.76 10.25 -9.45
N THR A 111 -22.71 10.46 -8.13
CA THR A 111 -23.19 11.72 -7.54
C THR A 111 -22.42 12.91 -8.08
N ALA A 112 -23.09 14.05 -8.25
CA ALA A 112 -22.47 15.28 -8.76
C ALA A 112 -21.20 15.72 -7.98
N TRP A 113 -21.12 15.40 -6.68
CA TRP A 113 -19.93 15.62 -5.87
C TRP A 113 -18.75 14.76 -6.32
N ALA A 114 -18.98 13.46 -6.48
CA ALA A 114 -17.96 12.49 -6.86
C ALA A 114 -17.54 12.62 -8.33
N SER A 115 -18.30 13.31 -9.18
CA SER A 115 -17.94 13.59 -10.58
C SER A 115 -17.28 14.94 -10.80
N LYS A 116 -17.03 15.73 -9.74
CA LYS A 116 -16.46 17.08 -9.88
C LYS A 116 -14.92 17.00 -9.88
N PRO A 117 -14.24 17.21 -11.03
CA PRO A 117 -12.80 17.11 -11.12
C PRO A 117 -12.12 18.17 -10.25
N SER A 118 -10.92 17.87 -9.74
CA SER A 118 -10.11 18.86 -9.05
C SER A 118 -9.49 19.85 -10.01
N GLY A 119 -10.13 21.01 -10.15
CA GLY A 119 -9.49 22.33 -10.15
C GLY A 119 -8.42 22.70 -11.19
N LEU A 120 -8.11 21.89 -12.20
CA LEU A 120 -7.26 22.33 -13.31
C LEU A 120 -8.09 23.15 -14.30
N ASN A 121 -8.06 24.48 -14.15
CA ASN A 121 -8.72 25.42 -15.05
C ASN A 121 -7.93 25.69 -16.34
N VAL A 122 -6.73 25.11 -16.50
CA VAL A 122 -5.85 25.33 -17.65
C VAL A 122 -5.46 23.98 -18.22
N GLN A 123 -5.80 23.76 -19.50
CA GLN A 123 -5.36 22.61 -20.27
C GLN A 123 -3.92 22.85 -20.73
N ILE A 124 -3.00 22.00 -20.28
CA ILE A 124 -1.60 22.03 -20.68
C ILE A 124 -1.42 21.16 -21.93
N THR A 125 -0.53 21.57 -22.82
CA THR A 125 -0.18 20.78 -24.02
C THR A 125 0.15 19.32 -23.64
N PRO A 126 -0.49 18.32 -24.27
CA PRO A 126 -0.20 16.92 -24.00
C PRO A 126 1.30 16.62 -24.16
N GLY A 127 1.85 15.86 -23.21
CA GLY A 127 3.26 15.48 -23.21
C GLY A 127 4.23 16.53 -22.65
N ALA A 128 3.80 17.78 -22.47
CA ALA A 128 4.68 18.86 -21.99
C ALA A 128 5.28 18.60 -20.60
N ARG A 129 4.66 17.72 -19.80
CA ARG A 129 5.15 17.35 -18.46
C ARG A 129 5.66 15.91 -18.35
N ASP A 130 5.77 15.17 -19.45
CA ASP A 130 6.18 13.76 -19.41
C ASP A 130 7.55 13.56 -18.77
N VAL A 131 8.53 14.39 -19.12
CA VAL A 131 9.89 14.30 -18.56
C VAL A 131 9.87 14.56 -17.05
N ALA A 132 9.14 15.60 -16.62
CA ALA A 132 9.03 15.94 -15.21
C ALA A 132 8.28 14.84 -14.42
N PHE A 133 7.19 14.32 -14.99
CA PHE A 133 6.44 13.20 -14.43
C PHE A 133 7.31 11.95 -14.28
N ARG A 134 7.97 11.51 -15.36
CA ARG A 134 8.84 10.31 -15.34
C ARG A 134 9.99 10.48 -14.35
N THR A 135 10.59 11.67 -14.28
CA THR A 135 11.66 11.96 -13.32
C THR A 135 11.16 11.85 -11.88
N GLY A 136 10.06 12.53 -11.55
CA GLY A 136 9.46 12.50 -10.21
C GLY A 136 8.97 11.10 -9.82
N MET A 137 8.30 10.40 -10.74
CA MET A 137 7.86 9.02 -10.57
C MET A 137 9.07 8.12 -10.32
N ASN A 138 10.15 8.26 -11.09
CA ASN A 138 11.30 7.38 -10.96
C ASN A 138 12.11 7.59 -9.68
N GLN A 139 12.20 8.83 -9.21
CA GLN A 139 12.93 9.22 -8.00
C GLN A 139 12.10 9.10 -6.73
N SER A 140 10.82 8.72 -6.82
CA SER A 140 9.92 8.66 -5.68
C SER A 140 10.44 7.69 -4.60
N PRO A 141 10.57 8.14 -3.33
CA PRO A 141 10.95 7.26 -2.22
C PRO A 141 9.96 6.12 -1.98
N GLY A 142 8.71 6.26 -2.45
CA GLY A 142 7.68 5.23 -2.33
C GLY A 142 8.05 3.91 -3.00
N TRP A 143 8.94 3.91 -4.00
CA TRP A 143 9.46 2.67 -4.59
C TRP A 143 10.36 1.89 -3.62
N ILE A 144 11.16 2.60 -2.83
CA ILE A 144 12.01 1.99 -1.80
C ILE A 144 11.12 1.37 -0.72
N ASP A 145 10.12 2.13 -0.27
CA ASP A 145 9.23 1.70 0.80
C ASP A 145 8.35 0.52 0.36
N LEU A 146 7.85 0.53 -0.88
CA LEU A 146 7.16 -0.61 -1.48
C LEU A 146 8.07 -1.84 -1.58
N GLU A 147 9.31 -1.69 -2.06
CA GLU A 147 10.25 -2.81 -2.13
C GLU A 147 10.54 -3.42 -0.75
N LEU A 148 10.66 -2.60 0.30
CA LEU A 148 10.81 -3.10 1.67
C LEU A 148 9.59 -3.89 2.14
N LEU A 149 8.37 -3.45 1.80
CA LEU A 149 7.15 -4.21 2.07
C LEU A 149 7.17 -5.57 1.35
N LEU A 150 7.51 -5.59 0.05
CA LEU A 150 7.55 -6.84 -0.72
C LEU A 150 8.60 -7.82 -0.18
N ARG A 151 9.79 -7.32 0.21
CA ARG A 151 10.83 -8.12 0.87
C ARG A 151 10.34 -8.71 2.20
N ALA A 152 9.64 -7.91 3.01
CA ALA A 152 9.10 -8.37 4.29
C ALA A 152 8.03 -9.44 4.09
N LEU A 153 7.11 -9.24 3.13
CA LEU A 153 6.10 -10.24 2.76
C LEU A 153 6.73 -11.55 2.27
N ALA A 154 7.80 -11.47 1.47
CA ALA A 154 8.51 -12.65 0.98
C ALA A 154 9.23 -13.39 2.11
N ALA A 155 9.88 -12.65 3.03
CA ALA A 155 10.59 -13.22 4.17
C ALA A 155 9.68 -14.00 5.12
N VAL A 156 8.41 -13.57 5.27
CA VAL A 156 7.41 -14.28 6.09
C VAL A 156 6.56 -15.28 5.28
N HIS A 157 6.96 -15.57 4.04
CA HIS A 157 6.26 -16.49 3.14
C HIS A 157 4.78 -16.13 2.90
N ALA A 158 4.44 -14.84 2.94
CA ALA A 158 3.12 -14.37 2.60
C ALA A 158 2.81 -14.59 1.11
N ARG A 159 1.52 -14.68 0.78
CA ARG A 159 1.01 -14.75 -0.60
C ARG A 159 0.13 -13.52 -0.84
N PRO A 160 0.69 -12.33 -1.08
CA PRO A 160 -0.09 -11.12 -1.29
C PRO A 160 -0.68 -11.07 -2.70
N LEU A 161 -1.83 -10.39 -2.82
CA LEU A 161 -2.32 -9.82 -4.06
C LEU A 161 -2.03 -8.32 -4.05
N ILE A 162 -1.27 -7.83 -5.03
CA ILE A 162 -1.02 -6.40 -5.21
C ILE A 162 -2.09 -5.85 -6.15
N LEU A 163 -2.90 -4.90 -5.68
CA LEU A 163 -3.91 -4.21 -6.49
C LEU A 163 -3.45 -2.79 -6.80
N SER A 164 -3.23 -2.48 -8.08
CA SER A 164 -2.86 -1.14 -8.53
C SER A 164 -4.08 -0.38 -9.01
N MET A 165 -4.44 0.69 -8.32
CA MET A 165 -5.48 1.61 -8.78
C MET A 165 -5.06 2.22 -10.12
N PRO A 166 -6.02 2.54 -11.01
CA PRO A 166 -5.69 3.33 -12.18
C PRO A 166 -5.15 4.68 -11.73
N ILE A 167 -4.19 5.21 -12.48
CA ILE A 167 -3.91 6.64 -12.45
C ILE A 167 -5.17 7.38 -12.93
N ALA A 168 -5.38 8.61 -12.47
CA ALA A 168 -6.48 9.42 -12.94
C ALA A 168 -6.13 10.06 -14.29
N GLY A 169 -6.29 9.31 -15.38
CA GLY A 169 -5.87 9.68 -16.73
C GLY A 169 -6.36 11.06 -17.15
N GLU A 170 -7.66 11.35 -17.01
CA GLU A 170 -8.25 12.65 -17.37
C GLU A 170 -7.59 13.83 -16.62
N PHE A 171 -7.29 13.66 -15.34
CA PHE A 171 -6.57 14.67 -14.57
C PHE A 171 -5.16 14.90 -15.11
N TYR A 172 -4.45 13.82 -15.44
CA TYR A 172 -3.08 13.89 -15.94
C TYR A 172 -3.00 14.38 -17.39
N ASP A 173 -3.98 14.07 -18.22
CA ASP A 173 -4.12 14.60 -19.58
C ASP A 173 -4.26 16.12 -19.53
N HIS A 174 -5.13 16.65 -18.65
CA HIS A 174 -5.23 18.10 -18.42
C HIS A 174 -3.95 18.71 -17.85
N ALA A 175 -3.23 17.95 -17.01
CA ALA A 175 -1.94 18.36 -16.47
C ALA A 175 -0.77 18.26 -17.49
N GLY A 176 -1.02 17.81 -18.72
CA GLY A 176 -0.01 17.69 -19.78
C GLY A 176 0.91 16.46 -19.64
N VAL A 177 0.46 15.41 -18.94
CA VAL A 177 1.15 14.12 -18.81
C VAL A 177 0.43 13.10 -19.69
N SER A 178 1.13 12.57 -20.69
CA SER A 178 0.57 11.65 -21.67
C SER A 178 0.29 10.26 -21.08
N ARG A 179 -0.59 9.51 -21.77
CA ARG A 179 -0.81 8.08 -21.51
C ARG A 179 0.50 7.28 -21.50
N SER A 180 1.38 7.50 -22.49
CA SER A 180 2.68 6.82 -22.55
C SER A 180 3.56 7.11 -21.33
N ALA A 181 3.50 8.32 -20.75
CA ALA A 181 4.24 8.60 -19.52
C ALA A 181 3.63 7.89 -18.31
N ARG A 182 2.31 7.70 -18.27
CA ARG A 182 1.64 6.92 -17.21
C ARG A 182 1.90 5.42 -17.36
N ASP A 183 2.03 4.89 -18.57
CA ASP A 183 2.34 3.47 -18.81
C ASP A 183 3.68 3.05 -18.18
N ASP A 184 4.65 3.96 -18.08
CA ASP A 184 5.91 3.70 -17.36
C ASP A 184 5.70 3.38 -15.88
N TYR A 185 4.68 3.95 -15.23
CA TYR A 185 4.36 3.64 -13.84
C TYR A 185 3.91 2.18 -13.70
N TYR A 186 2.98 1.74 -14.54
CA TYR A 186 2.49 0.36 -14.53
C TYR A 186 3.61 -0.62 -14.87
N ALA A 187 4.39 -0.32 -15.92
CA ALA A 187 5.56 -1.13 -16.28
C ALA A 187 6.56 -1.27 -15.12
N LYS A 188 6.85 -0.17 -14.41
CA LYS A 188 7.75 -0.19 -13.26
C LYS A 188 7.19 -0.96 -12.06
N LEU A 189 5.90 -0.77 -11.75
CA LEU A 189 5.23 -1.50 -10.68
C LEU A 189 5.27 -3.00 -10.95
N ARG A 190 4.84 -3.40 -12.16
CA ARG A 190 4.83 -4.79 -12.61
C ARG A 190 6.22 -5.43 -12.52
N ALA A 191 7.25 -4.74 -13.03
CA ALA A 191 8.63 -5.21 -12.96
C ALA A 191 9.11 -5.39 -11.51
N LEU A 192 8.78 -4.45 -10.61
CA LEU A 192 9.14 -4.56 -9.19
C LEU A 192 8.44 -5.75 -8.53
N VAL A 193 7.13 -5.89 -8.71
CA VAL A 193 6.34 -6.98 -8.08
C VAL A 193 6.77 -8.35 -8.62
N GLN A 194 7.08 -8.45 -9.92
CA GLN A 194 7.51 -9.68 -10.56
C GLN A 194 8.82 -10.23 -9.98
N ARG A 195 9.75 -9.37 -9.53
CA ARG A 195 11.00 -9.79 -8.84
C ARG A 195 10.75 -10.64 -7.59
N TYR A 196 9.56 -10.52 -6.99
CA TYR A 196 9.14 -11.26 -5.80
C TYR A 196 8.12 -12.37 -6.11
N HIS A 197 7.81 -12.62 -7.39
CA HIS A 197 6.84 -13.61 -7.85
C HIS A 197 5.44 -13.46 -7.23
N PHE A 198 5.06 -12.24 -6.85
CA PHE A 198 3.73 -11.95 -6.35
C PHE A 198 2.75 -11.67 -7.48
N THR A 199 1.46 -11.89 -7.19
CA THR A 199 0.38 -11.57 -8.13
C THR A 199 0.10 -10.08 -8.09
N VAL A 200 0.07 -9.44 -9.26
CA VAL A 200 -0.37 -8.06 -9.43
C VAL A 200 -1.59 -8.03 -10.34
N VAL A 201 -2.60 -7.25 -9.96
CA VAL A 201 -3.71 -6.86 -10.82
C VAL A 201 -3.70 -5.36 -10.92
N GLU A 202 -3.68 -4.89 -12.17
CA GLU A 202 -3.63 -3.48 -12.52
C GLU A 202 -4.94 -3.15 -13.21
N PHE A 203 -5.53 -2.04 -12.81
CA PHE A 203 -6.75 -1.53 -13.44
C PHE A 203 -6.38 -0.45 -14.47
N GLU A 204 -5.26 -0.62 -15.18
CA GLU A 204 -4.72 0.38 -16.12
C GLU A 204 -5.66 0.69 -17.29
N ASP A 205 -6.49 -0.28 -17.69
CA ASP A 205 -7.54 -0.08 -18.71
C ASP A 205 -8.65 0.88 -18.24
N HIS A 206 -8.70 1.19 -16.94
CA HIS A 206 -9.61 2.17 -16.33
C HIS A 206 -8.95 3.52 -16.04
N ASP A 207 -7.73 3.78 -16.53
CA ASP A 207 -7.03 5.06 -16.38
C ASP A 207 -7.87 6.25 -16.90
N GLU A 208 -8.54 6.07 -18.04
CA GLU A 208 -9.39 7.09 -18.67
C GLU A 208 -10.88 6.95 -18.32
N ASP A 209 -11.21 6.02 -17.41
CA ASP A 209 -12.58 5.77 -16.96
C ASP A 209 -12.97 6.75 -15.85
N SER A 210 -13.56 7.87 -16.27
CA SER A 210 -14.11 8.90 -15.35
C SER A 210 -15.08 8.36 -14.31
N ALA A 211 -15.66 7.17 -14.55
CA ALA A 211 -16.58 6.54 -13.62
C ALA A 211 -15.90 5.64 -12.58
N PHE A 212 -14.60 5.40 -12.68
CA PHE A 212 -13.87 4.46 -11.81
C PHE A 212 -13.38 5.10 -10.51
N LEU A 213 -12.99 6.38 -10.57
CA LEU A 213 -12.36 7.11 -9.48
C LEU A 213 -13.21 8.31 -9.02
N ILE A 214 -13.41 8.43 -7.71
CA ILE A 214 -14.06 9.58 -7.07
C ILE A 214 -13.21 10.81 -7.36
N ARG A 215 -13.85 11.82 -7.95
CA ARG A 215 -13.28 13.13 -8.32
C ARG A 215 -12.07 13.02 -9.24
N HIS A 216 -11.92 11.91 -9.96
CA HIS A 216 -10.77 11.64 -10.82
C HIS A 216 -9.47 11.72 -10.01
N GLN A 217 -9.48 11.08 -8.83
CA GLN A 217 -8.38 11.07 -7.85
C GLN A 217 -8.18 9.66 -7.26
N SER A 218 -7.56 9.55 -6.09
CA SER A 218 -7.04 8.29 -5.54
C SER A 218 -8.06 7.41 -4.78
N HIS A 219 -9.36 7.51 -5.06
CA HIS A 219 -10.39 6.72 -4.35
C HIS A 219 -11.38 6.09 -5.32
N LEU A 220 -11.75 4.82 -5.09
CA LEU A 220 -12.67 4.07 -5.97
C LEU A 220 -14.13 4.54 -5.81
N THR A 221 -14.84 4.65 -6.92
CA THR A 221 -16.31 4.72 -6.94
C THR A 221 -16.94 3.35 -6.64
N ALA A 222 -18.27 3.28 -6.62
CA ALA A 222 -18.98 2.00 -6.57
C ALA A 222 -18.58 1.08 -7.74
N LYS A 223 -18.34 1.62 -8.94
CA LYS A 223 -17.83 0.87 -10.09
C LYS A 223 -16.45 0.30 -9.77
N GLY A 224 -15.50 1.15 -9.37
CA GLY A 224 -14.14 0.70 -9.02
C GLY A 224 -14.14 -0.41 -7.95
N TRP A 225 -14.99 -0.29 -6.92
CA TRP A 225 -15.12 -1.32 -5.90
C TRP A 225 -15.67 -2.66 -6.41
N VAL A 226 -16.57 -2.68 -7.39
CA VAL A 226 -17.08 -3.94 -7.96
C VAL A 226 -15.97 -4.71 -8.67
N TYR A 227 -15.10 -4.02 -9.41
CA TYR A 227 -13.94 -4.62 -10.07
C TYR A 227 -12.90 -5.13 -9.05
N TYR A 228 -12.58 -4.32 -8.04
CA TYR A 228 -11.71 -4.73 -6.93
C TYR A 228 -12.25 -5.96 -6.19
N ASN A 229 -13.55 -5.99 -5.90
CA ASN A 229 -14.18 -7.11 -5.22
C ASN A 229 -14.13 -8.38 -6.05
N ARG A 230 -14.26 -8.30 -7.39
CA ARG A 230 -14.08 -9.45 -8.29
C ARG A 230 -12.65 -9.99 -8.25
N ALA A 231 -11.65 -9.10 -8.30
CA ALA A 231 -10.24 -9.49 -8.22
C ALA A 231 -9.94 -10.19 -6.88
N LEU A 232 -10.41 -9.61 -5.77
CA LEU A 232 -10.27 -10.17 -4.42
C LEU A 232 -10.99 -11.52 -4.29
N ASP A 233 -12.25 -11.59 -4.73
CA ASP A 233 -13.05 -12.82 -4.69
C ASP A 233 -12.39 -13.94 -5.48
N ASN A 234 -11.89 -13.65 -6.70
CA ASN A 234 -11.14 -14.63 -7.47
C ASN A 234 -9.90 -15.12 -6.72
N PHE A 235 -9.09 -14.19 -6.20
CA PHE A 235 -7.88 -14.52 -5.46
C PHE A 235 -8.15 -15.40 -4.23
N PHE A 236 -9.12 -15.05 -3.39
CA PHE A 236 -9.46 -15.82 -2.19
C PHE A 236 -10.12 -17.17 -2.49
N HIS A 237 -10.69 -17.35 -3.69
CA HIS A 237 -11.22 -18.63 -4.17
C HIS A 237 -10.26 -19.39 -5.10
N GLY A 238 -9.00 -18.98 -5.21
CA GLY A 238 -8.00 -19.66 -6.04
C GLY A 238 -8.23 -19.56 -7.56
N ARG A 239 -9.07 -18.62 -8.00
CA ARG A 239 -9.24 -18.26 -9.42
C ARG A 239 -8.23 -17.18 -9.81
N PRO A 240 -7.81 -17.11 -11.08
CA PRO A 240 -6.97 -16.01 -11.55
C PRO A 240 -7.67 -14.66 -11.30
N PRO A 241 -7.06 -13.73 -10.53
CA PRO A 241 -7.62 -12.42 -10.31
C PRO A 241 -7.51 -11.60 -11.61
N GLN A 242 -8.48 -10.71 -11.84
CA GLN A 242 -8.65 -10.01 -13.12
C GLN A 242 -8.83 -8.52 -12.85
N GLY A 243 -8.14 -7.70 -13.65
CA GLY A 243 -8.32 -6.26 -13.76
C GLY A 243 -9.59 -5.93 -14.53
#